data_AF-A0A511TCH9-F1
#
_entry.id   AF-A0A511TCH9-F1
#
_cell.length_a   1.000
_cell.length_b   1.000
_cell.length_c   1.000
_cell.angle_alpha   90.00
_cell.angle_beta   90.00
_cell.angle_gamma   90.00
#
_symmetry.space_group_name_H-M   'P 1'
#
loop_
_entity.id
_entity.type
_entity.pdbx_description
1 polymer ?
#
loop_
_entity_poly.entity_id
_entity_poly.type
_entity_poly.pdbx_seq_one_letter_code
_entity_poly.pdbx_strand_id
1 'polypeptide(L)'
;MQLGDALSQYAAMSFPEFQRYLASEYISRKTGSPLRPEAASDYASRLRRLEAVTGWQVEEASPDILRAFVDRIREDQGLADKLGPGGDSDVQVALRRYADYLSRPRTHAAAPTADASDAPAMTEPQSVRRQSRAPRSFDPTQTVSAFVPSEEYEDPEKTLTRREKATKEHRALLIALHRHLVDAGWTEIQEITTSVDLWATNPADGRRVIFEAKTLDASTEVKQTRYALSQLLEYRYFDGSSEDRLCLVTNAPIGDAREQFLRTQGVAVLVLDGEGGHAVGALAHEWFGALIGIGASAAPNRTDGAEDSMDALYSRTVRGVR
;
A
#
# COMPACT_ATOMS: atom_id res chain seq x y z
N MET A 1 -38.01 -48.03 -0.60
CA MET A 1 -37.73 -47.00 0.42
C MET A 1 -36.31 -47.22 0.90
N GLN A 2 -35.35 -46.42 0.43
CA GLN A 2 -34.08 -46.07 1.08
C GLN A 2 -33.21 -45.32 0.05
N LEU A 3 -33.54 -44.04 -0.12
CA LEU A 3 -32.68 -43.00 -0.70
C LEU A 3 -32.33 -42.11 0.48
N GLY A 4 -31.28 -42.46 1.21
CA GLY A 4 -30.94 -41.74 2.44
C GLY A 4 -29.77 -42.38 3.14
N ASP A 5 -28.60 -42.36 2.50
CA ASP A 5 -27.30 -42.52 3.21
C ASP A 5 -26.06 -42.22 2.34
N ALA A 6 -26.18 -41.39 1.30
CA ALA A 6 -25.04 -40.91 0.50
C ALA A 6 -24.69 -39.42 0.73
N LEU A 7 -25.45 -38.71 1.57
CA LEU A 7 -25.24 -37.28 1.84
C LEU A 7 -24.52 -37.00 3.18
N SER A 8 -24.14 -38.04 3.93
CA SER A 8 -23.56 -37.90 5.28
C SER A 8 -22.02 -37.92 5.33
N GLN A 9 -21.34 -37.74 4.19
CA GLN A 9 -19.87 -37.69 4.14
C GLN A 9 -19.29 -36.27 4.01
N TYR A 10 -20.12 -35.26 3.72
CA TYR A 10 -19.70 -33.86 3.83
C TYR A 10 -20.15 -33.31 5.17
N ALA A 11 -19.46 -33.63 6.27
CA ALA A 11 -19.52 -32.76 7.44
C ALA A 11 -19.20 -31.34 6.93
N ALA A 12 -20.20 -30.44 7.01
CA ALA A 12 -20.19 -29.13 6.39
C ALA A 12 -18.98 -28.35 6.91
N MET A 13 -17.94 -28.24 6.07
CA MET A 13 -16.71 -27.60 6.50
C MET A 13 -16.86 -26.08 6.39
N SER A 14 -17.01 -25.44 7.54
CA SER A 14 -17.29 -24.02 7.67
C SER A 14 -16.06 -23.14 7.45
N PHE A 15 -16.24 -21.85 7.19
CA PHE A 15 -15.14 -20.90 7.05
C PHE A 15 -14.21 -20.86 8.28
N PRO A 16 -14.68 -20.95 9.54
CA PRO A 16 -13.80 -21.08 10.70
C PRO A 16 -12.87 -22.30 10.67
N GLU A 17 -13.29 -23.42 10.07
CA GLU A 17 -12.43 -24.60 9.91
C GLU A 17 -11.43 -24.40 8.78
N PHE A 18 -11.85 -23.78 7.68
CA PHE A 18 -10.96 -23.38 6.60
C PHE A 18 -9.88 -22.39 7.09
N GLN A 19 -10.25 -21.40 7.91
CA GLN A 19 -9.31 -20.48 8.54
C GLN A 19 -8.30 -21.20 9.43
N ARG A 20 -8.76 -22.14 10.28
CA ARG A 20 -7.89 -22.96 11.11
C ARG A 20 -6.92 -23.77 10.27
N TYR A 21 -7.42 -24.45 9.23
CA TYR A 21 -6.60 -25.18 8.27
C TYR A 21 -5.49 -24.31 7.66
N LEU A 22 -5.85 -23.11 7.19
CA LEU A 22 -4.89 -22.18 6.60
C LEU A 22 -3.80 -21.75 7.60
N ALA A 23 -4.15 -21.58 8.86
CA ALA A 23 -3.26 -21.11 9.92
C ALA A 23 -2.38 -22.21 10.55
N SER A 24 -2.78 -23.49 10.46
CA SER A 24 -2.07 -24.59 11.14
C SER A 24 -1.47 -25.63 10.21
N GLU A 25 -2.13 -25.97 9.11
CA GLU A 25 -1.80 -27.13 8.28
C GLU A 25 -1.38 -26.78 6.87
N TYR A 26 -1.96 -25.72 6.30
CA TYR A 26 -1.63 -25.29 4.95
C TYR A 26 -0.21 -24.71 4.92
N ILE A 27 0.74 -25.47 4.40
CA ILE A 27 2.09 -24.96 4.18
C ILE A 27 2.09 -24.12 2.91
N SER A 28 2.23 -22.81 3.09
CA SER A 28 2.44 -21.91 1.96
C SER A 28 3.71 -22.30 1.24
N ARG A 29 3.60 -22.62 -0.05
CA ARG A 29 4.72 -23.01 -0.91
C ARG A 29 5.83 -21.94 -0.99
N LYS A 30 5.51 -20.69 -0.64
CA LYS A 30 6.42 -19.55 -0.69
C LYS A 30 7.20 -19.34 0.61
N THR A 31 6.52 -19.49 1.75
CA THR A 31 7.13 -19.26 3.06
C THR A 31 7.62 -20.55 3.71
N GLY A 32 7.24 -21.72 3.17
CA GLY A 32 7.53 -23.02 3.76
C GLY A 32 6.90 -23.20 5.14
N SER A 33 5.91 -22.37 5.48
CA SER A 33 5.27 -22.30 6.80
C SER A 33 3.77 -22.05 6.66
N PRO A 34 2.97 -22.37 7.70
CA PRO A 34 1.56 -22.00 7.75
C PRO A 34 1.32 -20.50 7.53
N LEU A 35 0.12 -20.15 7.08
CA LEU A 35 -0.26 -18.73 7.00
C LEU A 35 -0.40 -18.16 8.41
N ARG A 36 -0.09 -16.86 8.55
CA ARG A 36 -0.40 -16.15 9.80
C ARG A 36 -1.94 -16.09 9.98
N PRO A 37 -2.45 -16.11 11.22
CA PRO A 37 -3.89 -16.06 11.49
C PRO A 37 -4.62 -14.91 10.79
N GLU A 38 -3.97 -13.75 10.67
CA GLU A 38 -4.54 -12.57 10.01
C GLU A 38 -4.72 -12.81 8.50
N ALA A 39 -3.72 -13.43 7.87
CA ALA A 39 -3.79 -13.80 6.46
C ALA A 39 -4.82 -14.91 6.21
N ALA A 40 -4.92 -15.90 7.11
CA ALA A 40 -5.95 -16.93 7.04
C ALA A 40 -7.37 -16.34 7.18
N SER A 41 -7.53 -15.33 8.04
CA SER A 41 -8.82 -14.66 8.26
C SER A 41 -9.29 -13.85 7.03
N ASP A 42 -8.34 -13.27 6.29
CA ASP A 42 -8.61 -12.49 5.09
C ASP A 42 -9.29 -13.33 4.00
N TYR A 43 -8.87 -14.60 3.83
CA TYR A 43 -9.48 -15.52 2.86
C TYR A 43 -10.98 -15.75 3.13
N ALA A 44 -11.36 -16.05 4.37
CA ALA A 44 -12.76 -16.23 4.72
C ALA A 44 -13.57 -14.92 4.64
N SER A 45 -12.95 -13.78 4.96
CA SER A 45 -13.59 -12.46 4.87
C SER A 45 -13.93 -12.11 3.42
N ARG A 46 -13.06 -12.47 2.46
CA ARG A 46 -13.30 -12.30 1.03
C ARG A 46 -14.44 -13.18 0.52
N LEU A 47 -14.52 -14.43 0.98
CA LEU A 47 -15.62 -15.33 0.62
C LEU A 47 -16.97 -14.80 1.14
N ARG A 48 -17.04 -14.35 2.40
CA ARG A 48 -18.25 -13.71 2.95
C ARG A 48 -18.63 -12.44 2.20
N ARG A 49 -17.63 -11.66 1.77
CA ARG A 49 -17.88 -10.47 0.95
C ARG A 49 -18.49 -10.84 -0.41
N LEU A 50 -18.02 -11.92 -1.04
CA LEU A 50 -18.63 -12.44 -2.27
C LEU A 50 -20.09 -12.82 -2.03
N GLU A 51 -20.41 -13.55 -0.95
CA GLU A 51 -21.78 -13.92 -0.59
C GLU A 51 -22.65 -12.67 -0.41
N ALA A 52 -22.16 -11.67 0.32
CA ALA A 52 -22.90 -10.43 0.57
C ALA A 52 -23.18 -9.63 -0.72
N VAL A 53 -22.28 -9.66 -1.69
CA VAL A 53 -22.40 -8.91 -2.95
C VAL A 53 -23.25 -9.65 -3.99
N THR A 54 -23.22 -10.98 -4.00
CA THR A 54 -23.84 -11.81 -5.05
C THR A 54 -25.09 -12.55 -4.61
N GLY A 55 -25.27 -12.75 -3.31
CA GLY A 55 -26.23 -13.69 -2.74
C GLY A 55 -25.90 -15.16 -3.00
N TRP A 56 -24.70 -15.47 -3.53
CA TRP A 56 -24.29 -16.86 -3.72
C TRP A 56 -24.01 -17.50 -2.36
N GLN A 57 -24.46 -18.74 -2.17
CA GLN A 57 -24.06 -19.54 -1.03
C GLN A 57 -22.69 -20.13 -1.34
N VAL A 58 -21.65 -19.64 -0.67
CA VAL A 58 -20.26 -20.04 -0.85
C VAL A 58 -19.86 -20.99 0.28
N GLU A 59 -20.22 -20.67 1.51
CA GLU A 59 -20.08 -21.60 2.64
C GLU A 59 -20.93 -22.85 2.35
N GLU A 60 -20.35 -24.04 2.50
CA GLU A 60 -20.98 -25.35 2.21
C GLU A 60 -21.16 -25.70 0.73
N ALA A 61 -20.79 -24.83 -0.22
CA ALA A 61 -20.83 -25.17 -1.63
C ALA A 61 -19.84 -26.28 -2.00
N SER A 62 -20.21 -27.12 -2.96
CA SER A 62 -19.30 -28.18 -3.44
C SER A 62 -18.09 -27.59 -4.17
N PRO A 63 -16.94 -28.28 -4.20
CA PRO A 63 -15.76 -27.81 -4.94
C PRO A 63 -16.04 -27.46 -6.41
N ASP A 64 -16.93 -28.20 -7.07
CA ASP A 64 -17.30 -27.95 -8.47
C ASP A 64 -18.13 -26.68 -8.64
N ILE A 65 -19.04 -26.40 -7.69
CA ILE A 65 -19.80 -25.15 -7.67
C ILE A 65 -18.86 -23.96 -7.41
N LEU A 66 -17.93 -24.09 -6.47
CA LEU A 66 -16.92 -23.06 -6.18
C LEU A 66 -16.05 -22.78 -7.41
N ARG A 67 -15.66 -23.80 -8.19
CA ARG A 67 -14.93 -23.63 -9.45
C ARG A 67 -15.81 -22.95 -10.51
N ALA A 68 -17.09 -23.27 -10.61
CA ALA A 68 -18.00 -22.56 -11.51
C ALA A 68 -18.18 -21.08 -11.12
N PHE A 69 -18.18 -20.75 -9.82
CA PHE A 69 -18.18 -19.35 -9.36
C PHE A 69 -16.91 -18.61 -9.79
N VAL A 70 -15.77 -19.29 -9.84
CA VAL A 70 -14.52 -18.71 -10.33
C VAL A 70 -14.64 -18.25 -11.78
N ASP A 71 -15.18 -19.11 -12.64
CA ASP A 71 -15.37 -18.80 -14.06
C ASP A 71 -16.40 -17.69 -14.25
N ARG A 72 -17.50 -17.72 -13.47
CA ARG A 72 -18.54 -16.69 -13.52
C ARG A 72 -18.04 -15.30 -13.10
N ILE A 73 -17.17 -15.20 -12.09
CA ILE A 73 -16.54 -13.93 -11.71
C ILE A 73 -15.64 -13.39 -12.82
N ARG A 74 -14.96 -14.28 -13.57
CA ARG A 74 -14.11 -13.87 -14.69
C ARG A 74 -14.92 -13.29 -15.85
N GLU A 75 -16.13 -13.79 -16.07
CA GLU A 75 -16.99 -13.40 -17.19
C GLU A 75 -17.88 -12.17 -16.89
N ASP A 76 -18.15 -11.88 -15.62
CA ASP A 76 -19.04 -10.79 -15.20
C ASP A 76 -18.27 -9.52 -14.77
N GLN A 77 -18.03 -8.61 -15.72
CA GLN A 77 -17.39 -7.31 -15.46
C GLN A 77 -18.15 -6.46 -14.44
N GLY A 78 -19.48 -6.55 -14.39
CA GLY A 78 -20.30 -5.80 -13.43
C GLY A 78 -20.16 -6.32 -12.00
N LEU A 79 -19.73 -7.57 -11.83
CA LEU A 79 -19.40 -8.14 -10.53
C LEU A 79 -18.02 -7.69 -10.03
N ALA A 80 -17.05 -7.56 -10.93
CA ALA A 80 -15.72 -7.04 -10.59
C ALA A 80 -15.80 -5.62 -9.99
N ASP A 81 -16.65 -4.76 -10.56
CA ASP A 81 -16.89 -3.40 -10.04
C ASP A 81 -17.48 -3.39 -8.63
N LYS A 82 -18.36 -4.35 -8.30
CA LYS A 82 -18.96 -4.48 -6.96
C LYS A 82 -17.99 -5.06 -5.92
N LEU A 83 -17.08 -5.93 -6.35
CA LEU A 83 -16.00 -6.46 -5.50
C LEU A 83 -14.87 -5.45 -5.30
N GLY A 84 -14.83 -4.39 -6.11
CA GLY A 84 -13.86 -3.31 -6.05
C GLY A 84 -12.53 -3.67 -6.69
N PRO A 85 -11.58 -2.71 -6.81
CA PRO A 85 -10.41 -2.89 -7.66
C PRO A 85 -9.45 -3.96 -7.12
N GLY A 86 -9.29 -5.06 -7.87
CA GLY A 86 -8.53 -6.26 -7.47
C GLY A 86 -9.31 -7.21 -6.55
N GLY A 87 -10.57 -6.90 -6.25
CA GLY A 87 -11.41 -7.70 -5.37
C GLY A 87 -11.97 -8.94 -6.04
N ASP A 88 -12.24 -8.90 -7.35
CA ASP A 88 -12.50 -10.09 -8.14
C ASP A 88 -11.34 -11.07 -7.96
N SER A 89 -10.12 -10.54 -8.11
CA SER A 89 -8.83 -11.21 -7.98
C SER A 89 -8.64 -11.93 -6.66
N ASP A 90 -8.71 -11.18 -5.58
CA ASP A 90 -8.52 -11.78 -4.27
C ASP A 90 -9.62 -12.82 -3.92
N VAL A 91 -10.80 -12.72 -4.54
CA VAL A 91 -11.92 -13.63 -4.34
C VAL A 91 -11.79 -14.94 -5.11
N GLN A 92 -11.42 -14.99 -6.40
CA GLN A 92 -11.36 -16.31 -7.07
C GLN A 92 -10.25 -17.19 -6.49
N VAL A 93 -9.19 -16.66 -5.87
CA VAL A 93 -8.21 -17.56 -5.24
C VAL A 93 -8.62 -17.97 -3.86
N ALA A 94 -9.30 -17.11 -3.09
CA ALA A 94 -10.01 -17.57 -1.90
C ALA A 94 -10.96 -18.73 -2.24
N LEU A 95 -11.72 -18.63 -3.35
CA LEU A 95 -12.59 -19.71 -3.84
C LEU A 95 -11.81 -20.97 -4.24
N ARG A 96 -10.70 -20.83 -4.98
CA ARG A 96 -9.86 -21.97 -5.36
C ARG A 96 -9.26 -22.68 -4.14
N ARG A 97 -8.74 -21.93 -3.16
CA ARG A 97 -8.17 -22.51 -1.93
C ARG A 97 -9.22 -23.18 -1.08
N TYR A 98 -10.43 -22.63 -1.01
CA TYR A 98 -11.54 -23.26 -0.32
C TYR A 98 -11.98 -24.55 -1.04
N ALA A 99 -12.09 -24.53 -2.38
CA ALA A 99 -12.37 -25.73 -3.16
C ALA A 99 -11.28 -26.81 -3.01
N ASP A 100 -10.01 -26.42 -2.97
CA ASP A 100 -8.87 -27.32 -2.72
C ASP A 100 -8.98 -27.96 -1.33
N TYR A 101 -9.25 -27.13 -0.30
CA TYR A 101 -9.47 -27.59 1.07
C TYR A 101 -10.61 -28.62 1.16
N LEU A 102 -11.75 -28.32 0.53
CA LEU A 102 -12.90 -29.22 0.47
C LEU A 102 -12.63 -30.51 -0.32
N SER A 103 -11.69 -30.48 -1.27
CA SER A 103 -11.32 -31.63 -2.11
C SER A 103 -10.27 -32.55 -1.48
N ARG A 104 -9.72 -32.20 -0.30
CA ARG A 104 -8.68 -33.01 0.35
C ARG A 104 -9.24 -34.38 0.75
N PRO A 105 -8.53 -35.49 0.49
CA PRO A 105 -8.88 -36.78 1.05
C PRO A 105 -8.85 -36.64 2.57
N ARG A 106 -9.96 -36.96 3.24
CA ARG A 106 -9.97 -37.09 4.71
C ARG A 106 -9.12 -38.30 5.08
N THR A 107 -7.82 -38.11 5.24
CA THR A 107 -7.05 -38.98 6.11
C THR A 107 -7.60 -38.77 7.51
N HIS A 108 -8.52 -39.63 7.92
CA HIS A 108 -8.90 -39.78 9.32
C HIS A 108 -7.62 -40.01 10.14
N ALA A 109 -7.05 -38.95 10.71
CA ALA A 109 -6.47 -39.07 12.04
C ALA A 109 -7.65 -39.14 13.00
N ALA A 110 -8.19 -40.35 13.17
CA ALA A 110 -8.91 -40.70 14.37
C ALA A 110 -7.97 -40.37 15.54
N ALA A 111 -8.29 -39.31 16.29
CA ALA A 111 -7.70 -39.13 17.60
C ALA A 111 -8.04 -40.38 18.43
N PRO A 112 -7.05 -41.07 19.04
CA PRO A 112 -7.38 -42.07 20.02
C PRO A 112 -8.01 -41.35 21.21
N THR A 113 -9.18 -41.85 21.62
CA THR A 113 -9.74 -41.61 22.95
C THR A 113 -8.70 -42.04 23.98
N ALA A 114 -8.12 -41.08 24.69
CA ALA A 114 -7.34 -41.35 25.89
C ALA A 114 -7.99 -40.63 27.07
N ASP A 115 -8.30 -41.47 28.04
CA ASP A 115 -8.95 -41.23 29.30
C ASP A 115 -8.22 -40.20 30.17
N ALA A 116 -8.93 -39.78 31.22
CA ALA A 116 -8.51 -38.81 32.21
C ALA A 116 -7.21 -39.14 32.96
N SER A 117 -6.65 -38.07 33.55
CA SER A 117 -5.67 -38.06 34.66
C SER A 117 -4.19 -37.97 34.29
N ASP A 118 -3.69 -36.75 34.12
CA ASP A 118 -2.76 -36.14 35.09
C ASP A 118 -2.50 -34.68 34.73
N ALA A 119 -2.65 -33.78 35.70
CA ALA A 119 -2.26 -32.38 35.54
C ALA A 119 -0.74 -32.24 35.73
N PRO A 120 -0.07 -31.47 34.85
CA PRO A 120 0.94 -30.56 35.37
C PRO A 120 0.76 -29.13 34.82
N ALA A 121 0.81 -28.21 35.78
CA ALA A 121 1.22 -26.80 35.70
C ALA A 121 0.86 -26.02 34.43
N MET A 122 -0.10 -25.09 34.61
CA MET A 122 -0.21 -23.85 33.85
C MET A 122 1.18 -23.27 33.58
N THR A 123 1.65 -23.40 32.34
CA THR A 123 2.68 -22.52 31.82
C THR A 123 1.92 -21.32 31.26
N GLU A 124 2.13 -20.16 31.88
CA GLU A 124 1.58 -18.88 31.45
C GLU A 124 1.72 -18.72 29.93
N PRO A 125 0.72 -18.12 29.25
CA PRO A 125 0.84 -17.81 27.83
C PRO A 125 2.10 -16.95 27.67
N GLN A 126 3.12 -17.54 27.05
CA GLN A 126 4.32 -16.82 26.65
C GLN A 126 3.86 -15.66 25.80
N SER A 127 3.96 -14.45 26.36
CA SER A 127 3.80 -13.21 25.63
C SER A 127 4.75 -13.30 24.45
N VAL A 128 4.18 -13.48 23.25
CA VAL A 128 4.94 -13.35 22.02
C VAL A 128 5.40 -11.91 22.04
N ARG A 129 6.68 -11.74 22.36
CA ARG A 129 7.42 -10.49 22.26
C ARG A 129 7.04 -9.90 20.91
N ARG A 130 6.25 -8.82 20.91
CA ARG A 130 6.13 -7.88 19.79
C ARG A 130 7.56 -7.72 19.30
N GLN A 131 7.87 -8.14 18.07
CA GLN A 131 9.12 -7.74 17.46
C GLN A 131 8.99 -6.23 17.26
N SER A 132 9.38 -5.49 18.30
CA SER A 132 9.69 -4.09 18.23
C SER A 132 10.84 -3.99 17.23
N ARG A 133 10.50 -3.79 15.95
CA ARG A 133 11.45 -3.16 15.05
C ARG A 133 11.76 -1.82 15.69
N ALA A 134 13.01 -1.60 16.07
CA ALA A 134 13.42 -0.26 16.44
C ALA A 134 13.30 0.61 15.17
N PRO A 135 12.87 1.87 15.29
CA PRO A 135 13.00 2.82 14.19
C PRO A 135 14.41 2.77 13.62
N ARG A 136 14.51 2.64 12.29
CA ARG A 136 15.81 2.56 11.61
C ARG A 136 15.98 3.77 10.72
N SER A 137 17.19 4.30 10.66
CA SER A 137 17.56 5.33 9.68
C SER A 137 17.23 4.82 8.28
N PHE A 138 16.67 5.71 7.47
CA PHE A 138 16.39 5.39 6.08
C PHE A 138 17.72 5.25 5.31
N ASP A 139 17.92 4.12 4.64
CA ASP A 139 19.06 3.92 3.75
C ASP A 139 18.61 4.08 2.30
N PRO A 140 18.92 5.19 1.61
CA PRO A 140 18.51 5.42 0.23
C PRO A 140 19.20 4.46 -0.76
N THR A 141 20.31 3.83 -0.37
CA THR A 141 21.07 2.89 -1.19
C THR A 141 20.57 1.44 -1.10
N GLN A 142 19.69 1.16 -0.14
CA GLN A 142 19.09 -0.16 0.02
C GLN A 142 18.31 -0.54 -1.25
N THR A 143 18.78 -1.60 -1.92
CA THR A 143 18.15 -2.17 -3.11
C THR A 143 16.89 -2.91 -2.68
N VAL A 144 15.76 -2.62 -3.34
CA VAL A 144 14.51 -3.33 -3.09
C VAL A 144 14.69 -4.78 -3.53
N SER A 145 14.44 -5.74 -2.63
CA SER A 145 14.35 -7.15 -3.00
C SER A 145 13.32 -7.30 -4.11
N ALA A 146 13.63 -8.08 -5.14
CA ALA A 146 12.65 -8.43 -6.16
C ALA A 146 11.34 -8.90 -5.50
N PHE A 147 10.21 -8.40 -6.00
CA PHE A 147 8.91 -8.81 -5.51
C PHE A 147 8.75 -10.30 -5.81
N VAL A 148 8.72 -11.13 -4.78
CA VAL A 148 8.40 -12.54 -4.94
C VAL A 148 6.89 -12.65 -5.02
N PRO A 149 6.29 -13.20 -6.09
CA PRO A 149 4.85 -13.41 -6.17
C PRO A 149 4.36 -14.27 -4.99
N SER A 150 3.28 -13.88 -4.31
CA SER A 150 2.41 -14.86 -3.64
C SER A 150 1.33 -15.23 -4.63
N GLU A 151 1.07 -16.54 -4.78
CA GLU A 151 0.08 -17.04 -5.73
C GLU A 151 -1.33 -16.53 -5.39
N GLU A 152 -1.70 -15.37 -5.92
CA GLU A 152 -3.05 -15.03 -6.35
C GLU A 152 -3.00 -14.11 -7.60
N TYR A 153 -3.62 -14.59 -8.68
CA TYR A 153 -4.29 -13.87 -9.78
C TYR A 153 -3.67 -13.55 -11.15
N GLU A 154 -4.63 -13.35 -12.08
CA GLU A 154 -4.60 -12.82 -13.46
C GLU A 154 -3.23 -12.58 -14.05
N ASP A 155 -3.02 -13.16 -15.25
CA ASP A 155 -1.83 -13.03 -16.10
C ASP A 155 -0.61 -12.54 -15.29
N PRO A 156 0.01 -13.44 -14.50
CA PRO A 156 0.86 -13.09 -13.37
C PRO A 156 1.96 -12.12 -13.77
N GLU A 157 2.43 -12.18 -15.01
CA GLU A 157 3.43 -11.27 -15.54
C GLU A 157 2.97 -9.80 -15.58
N LYS A 158 1.71 -9.53 -15.94
CA LYS A 158 1.17 -8.16 -15.97
C LYS A 158 0.95 -7.60 -14.56
N THR A 159 0.44 -8.42 -13.65
CA THR A 159 0.24 -8.02 -12.25
C THR A 159 1.57 -7.84 -11.52
N LEU A 160 2.55 -8.71 -11.80
CA LEU A 160 3.92 -8.59 -11.29
C LEU A 160 4.60 -7.34 -11.82
N THR A 161 4.53 -7.11 -13.13
CA THR A 161 5.11 -5.91 -13.73
C THR A 161 4.50 -4.66 -13.13
N ARG A 162 3.17 -4.62 -12.94
CA ARG A 162 2.50 -3.48 -12.28
C ARG A 162 2.92 -3.30 -10.82
N ARG A 163 3.01 -4.39 -10.04
CA ARG A 163 3.38 -4.32 -8.61
C ARG A 163 4.85 -4.02 -8.38
N GLU A 164 5.74 -4.61 -9.17
CA GLU A 164 7.16 -4.28 -9.20
C GLU A 164 7.37 -2.83 -9.63
N LYS A 165 6.66 -2.38 -10.67
CA LYS A 165 6.67 -0.98 -11.10
C LYS A 165 6.19 -0.07 -9.97
N ALA A 166 5.03 -0.37 -9.36
CA ALA A 166 4.51 0.43 -8.25
C ALA A 166 5.45 0.44 -7.04
N THR A 167 6.11 -0.68 -6.72
CA THR A 167 7.08 -0.75 -5.62
C THR A 167 8.36 0.04 -5.96
N LYS A 168 8.84 -0.05 -7.20
CA LYS A 168 9.98 0.74 -7.70
C LYS A 168 9.64 2.24 -7.69
N GLU A 169 8.47 2.62 -8.15
CA GLU A 169 7.98 4.01 -8.18
C GLU A 169 7.78 4.56 -6.77
N HIS A 170 7.16 3.78 -5.87
CA HIS A 170 7.02 4.15 -4.47
C HIS A 170 8.39 4.33 -3.80
N ARG A 171 9.34 3.41 -4.04
CA ARG A 171 10.70 3.55 -3.52
C ARG A 171 11.41 4.77 -4.09
N ALA A 172 11.27 5.04 -5.39
CA ALA A 172 11.83 6.23 -6.02
C ALA A 172 11.26 7.51 -5.40
N LEU A 173 9.95 7.53 -5.10
CA LEU A 173 9.27 8.63 -4.42
C LEU A 173 9.84 8.86 -3.01
N LEU A 174 10.08 7.79 -2.24
CA LEU A 174 10.71 7.89 -0.92
C LEU A 174 12.17 8.36 -0.98
N ILE A 175 12.94 7.93 -1.99
CA ILE A 175 14.31 8.42 -2.20
C ILE A 175 14.31 9.91 -2.56
N ALA A 176 13.38 10.34 -3.42
CA ALA A 176 13.22 11.75 -3.76
C ALA A 176 12.86 12.57 -2.51
N LEU A 177 11.86 12.12 -1.74
CA LEU A 177 11.47 12.74 -0.48
C LEU A 177 12.65 12.86 0.48
N HIS A 178 13.39 11.76 0.70
CA HIS A 178 14.56 11.77 1.57
C HIS A 178 15.59 12.81 1.14
N ARG A 179 15.90 12.91 -0.16
CA ARG A 179 16.82 13.93 -0.69
C ARG A 179 16.32 15.34 -0.37
N HIS A 180 15.06 15.65 -0.65
CA HIS A 180 14.48 16.96 -0.36
C HIS A 180 14.50 17.29 1.15
N LEU A 181 14.24 16.31 2.02
CA LEU A 181 14.32 16.47 3.47
C LEU A 181 15.75 16.77 3.92
N VAL A 182 16.75 16.02 3.43
CA VAL A 182 18.17 16.25 3.75
C VAL A 182 18.63 17.63 3.27
N ASP A 183 18.35 17.99 2.02
CA ASP A 183 18.76 19.26 1.43
C ASP A 183 18.15 20.45 2.18
N ALA A 184 16.94 20.28 2.72
CA ALA A 184 16.26 21.26 3.55
C ALA A 184 16.66 21.23 5.04
N GLY A 185 17.64 20.40 5.43
CA GLY A 185 18.17 20.33 6.79
C GLY A 185 17.27 19.61 7.80
N TRP A 186 16.32 18.78 7.33
CA TRP A 186 15.49 17.96 8.22
C TRP A 186 16.32 16.87 8.88
N THR A 187 15.96 16.53 10.11
CA THR A 187 16.68 15.57 10.93
C THR A 187 15.80 14.38 11.30
N GLU A 188 16.40 13.35 11.91
CA GLU A 188 15.70 12.14 12.37
C GLU A 188 14.86 11.46 11.28
N ILE A 189 15.36 11.47 10.05
CA ILE A 189 14.70 10.83 8.91
C ILE A 189 14.82 9.31 9.06
N GLN A 190 13.71 8.66 9.38
CA GLN A 190 13.66 7.23 9.71
C GLN A 190 12.45 6.58 9.05
N GLU A 191 12.54 5.27 8.85
CA GLU A 191 11.39 4.47 8.47
C GLU A 191 10.47 4.23 9.68
N ILE A 192 9.16 4.31 9.44
CA ILE A 192 8.14 3.97 10.41
C ILE A 192 8.24 2.48 10.72
N THR A 193 8.27 2.10 12.00
CA THR A 193 8.44 0.72 12.48
C THR A 193 7.56 -0.32 11.76
N THR A 194 6.32 0.05 11.46
CA THR A 194 5.30 -0.80 10.87
C THR A 194 5.15 -0.63 9.36
N SER A 195 5.88 0.30 8.74
CA SER A 195 5.79 0.63 7.30
C SER A 195 7.17 0.77 6.64
N VAL A 196 7.15 1.07 5.35
CA VAL A 196 8.32 1.50 4.57
C VAL A 196 8.36 3.02 4.37
N ASP A 197 7.31 3.72 4.79
CA ASP A 197 7.22 5.18 4.77
C ASP A 197 8.04 5.84 5.88
N LEU A 198 8.11 7.17 5.87
CA LEU A 198 9.06 7.94 6.67
C LEU A 198 8.40 8.81 7.74
N TRP A 199 9.16 9.13 8.78
CA TRP A 199 8.99 10.38 9.51
C TRP A 199 10.28 11.19 9.50
N ALA A 200 10.17 12.49 9.75
CA ALA A 200 11.31 13.37 9.95
C ALA A 200 10.93 14.56 10.84
N THR A 201 11.93 15.21 11.41
CA THR A 201 11.77 16.36 12.30
C THR A 201 12.03 17.65 11.54
N ASN A 202 11.02 18.54 11.54
CA ASN A 202 11.08 19.83 10.84
C ASN A 202 12.09 20.75 11.56
N PRO A 203 13.09 21.30 10.86
CA PRO A 203 14.11 22.14 11.49
C PRO A 203 13.58 23.51 11.94
N ALA A 204 12.45 23.97 11.38
CA ALA A 204 11.90 25.29 11.69
C ALA A 204 11.25 25.35 13.08
N ASP A 205 10.59 24.28 13.51
CA ASP A 205 9.84 24.24 14.77
C ASP A 205 10.05 22.97 15.61
N GLY A 206 10.93 22.08 15.17
CA GLY A 206 11.26 20.83 15.88
C GLY A 206 10.13 19.80 15.89
N ARG A 207 9.03 20.02 15.16
CA ARG A 207 7.91 19.07 15.15
C ARG A 207 8.15 17.95 14.16
N ARG A 208 7.79 16.74 14.58
CA ARG A 208 7.85 15.56 13.71
C ARG A 208 6.68 15.54 12.74
N VAL A 209 6.98 15.15 11.51
CA VAL A 209 6.01 14.91 10.44
C VAL A 209 6.10 13.45 10.02
N ILE A 210 4.96 12.78 9.95
CA ILE A 210 4.78 11.44 9.41
C ILE A 210 4.36 11.58 7.96
N PHE A 211 5.11 10.95 7.06
CA PHE A 211 4.88 10.97 5.62
C PHE A 211 4.32 9.63 5.17
N GLU A 212 3.36 9.64 4.25
CA GLU A 212 2.85 8.47 3.53
C GLU A 212 3.00 8.71 2.04
N ALA A 213 3.72 7.84 1.33
CA ALA A 213 4.00 8.01 -0.09
C ALA A 213 3.06 7.17 -0.97
N LYS A 214 2.27 7.83 -1.82
CA LYS A 214 1.38 7.16 -2.78
C LYS A 214 1.72 7.50 -4.22
N THR A 215 1.90 6.45 -5.03
CA THR A 215 1.92 6.56 -6.48
C THR A 215 0.49 6.65 -7.00
N LEU A 216 0.18 7.71 -7.73
CA LEU A 216 -1.10 8.00 -8.32
C LEU A 216 -1.05 7.86 -9.85
N ASP A 217 -2.18 7.46 -10.40
CA ASP A 217 -2.57 7.66 -11.78
C ASP A 217 -3.98 8.29 -11.82
N ALA A 218 -4.43 8.69 -13.01
CA ALA A 218 -5.74 9.35 -13.20
C ALA A 218 -6.94 8.54 -12.66
N SER A 219 -6.80 7.23 -12.48
CA SER A 219 -7.87 6.34 -12.02
C SER A 219 -7.82 6.00 -10.52
N THR A 220 -6.69 6.27 -9.85
CA THR A 220 -6.41 5.75 -8.51
C THR A 220 -6.43 6.81 -7.40
N GLU A 221 -6.53 8.11 -7.72
CA GLU A 221 -6.49 9.21 -6.75
C GLU A 221 -7.40 8.96 -5.53
N VAL A 222 -8.69 8.68 -5.76
CA VAL A 222 -9.67 8.52 -4.68
C VAL A 222 -9.33 7.32 -3.79
N LYS A 223 -8.90 6.21 -4.39
CA LYS A 223 -8.53 4.99 -3.65
C LYS A 223 -7.28 5.24 -2.80
N GLN A 224 -6.24 5.80 -3.42
CA GLN A 224 -4.95 5.99 -2.78
C GLN A 224 -5.01 7.05 -1.67
N THR A 225 -5.76 8.13 -1.87
CA THR A 225 -5.93 9.17 -0.84
C THR A 225 -6.73 8.69 0.36
N ARG A 226 -7.70 7.78 0.17
CA ARG A 226 -8.40 7.12 1.28
C ARG A 226 -7.48 6.19 2.07
N TYR A 227 -6.68 5.38 1.38
CA TYR A 227 -5.69 4.51 2.03
C TYR A 227 -4.64 5.32 2.76
N ALA A 228 -4.13 6.39 2.15
CA ALA A 228 -3.16 7.25 2.79
C ALA A 228 -3.71 7.88 4.07
N LEU A 229 -4.96 8.36 4.05
CA LEU A 229 -5.57 8.91 5.25
C LEU A 229 -5.68 7.86 6.37
N SER A 230 -6.13 6.64 6.07
CA SER A 230 -6.24 5.60 7.11
C SER A 230 -4.87 5.25 7.68
N GLN A 231 -3.87 5.03 6.82
CA GLN A 231 -2.51 4.70 7.23
C GLN A 231 -1.86 5.80 8.05
N LEU A 232 -1.96 7.07 7.63
CA LEU A 232 -1.42 8.19 8.40
C LEU A 232 -2.03 8.30 9.80
N LEU A 233 -3.34 8.07 9.92
CA LEU A 233 -4.02 8.05 11.21
C LEU A 233 -3.56 6.86 12.07
N GLU A 234 -3.39 5.69 11.46
CA GLU A 234 -2.87 4.49 12.14
C GLU A 234 -1.42 4.69 12.61
N TYR A 235 -0.53 5.20 11.76
CA TYR A 235 0.87 5.46 12.14
C TYR A 235 0.96 6.44 13.29
N ARG A 236 0.17 7.52 13.26
CA ARG A 236 0.14 8.46 14.38
C ARG A 236 -0.35 7.83 15.68
N TYR A 237 -1.31 6.91 15.58
CA TYR A 237 -1.86 6.23 16.75
C TYR A 237 -0.92 5.15 17.32
N PHE A 238 -0.30 4.34 16.47
CA PHE A 238 0.47 3.16 16.89
C PHE A 238 1.97 3.44 17.07
N ASP A 239 2.55 4.32 16.25
CA ASP A 239 3.99 4.59 16.20
C ASP A 239 4.34 6.06 16.52
N GLY A 240 3.33 6.93 16.54
CA GLY A 240 3.46 8.38 16.70
C GLY A 240 2.93 8.95 18.02
N SER A 241 2.60 10.24 17.98
CA SER A 241 1.97 11.03 19.03
C SER A 241 0.89 11.93 18.46
N SER A 242 -0.02 12.45 19.29
CA SER A 242 -1.07 13.39 18.84
C SER A 242 -0.52 14.67 18.20
N GLU A 243 0.70 15.07 18.58
CA GLU A 243 1.37 16.28 18.10
C GLU A 243 2.06 16.09 16.74
N ASP A 244 2.19 14.84 16.28
CA ASP A 244 2.78 14.57 14.98
C ASP A 244 1.87 15.08 13.86
N ARG A 245 2.50 15.81 12.96
CA ARG A 245 1.86 16.30 11.74
C ARG A 245 1.82 15.19 10.69
N LEU A 246 0.81 15.24 9.82
CA LEU A 246 0.58 14.21 8.81
C LEU A 246 0.77 14.80 7.42
N CYS A 247 1.50 14.08 6.58
CA CYS A 247 1.73 14.48 5.20
C CYS A 247 1.52 13.33 4.23
N LEU A 248 0.67 13.54 3.23
CA LEU A 248 0.59 12.68 2.05
C LEU A 248 1.59 13.20 1.01
N VAL A 249 2.44 12.31 0.51
CA VAL A 249 3.39 12.57 -0.57
C VAL A 249 2.94 11.79 -1.81
N THR A 250 2.78 12.47 -2.95
CA THR A 250 2.34 11.85 -4.20
C THR A 250 3.29 12.14 -5.34
N ASN A 251 3.29 11.28 -6.37
CA ASN A 251 4.05 11.51 -7.60
C ASN A 251 3.28 12.31 -8.68
N ALA A 252 2.03 12.67 -8.39
CA ALA A 252 1.17 13.44 -9.28
C ALA A 252 0.20 14.32 -8.47
N PRO A 253 -0.32 15.41 -9.07
CA PRO A 253 -1.32 16.26 -8.44
C PRO A 253 -2.59 15.50 -8.02
N ILE A 254 -3.25 16.00 -6.99
CA ILE A 254 -4.60 15.58 -6.57
C ILE A 254 -5.60 16.69 -6.86
N GLY A 255 -6.89 16.36 -6.99
CA GLY A 255 -7.91 17.37 -7.20
C GLY A 255 -8.11 18.29 -5.99
N ASP A 256 -8.48 19.55 -6.23
CA ASP A 256 -8.66 20.57 -5.19
C ASP A 256 -9.63 20.15 -4.08
N ALA A 257 -10.75 19.50 -4.43
CA ALA A 257 -11.71 19.00 -3.45
C ALA A 257 -11.09 17.94 -2.53
N ARG A 258 -10.15 17.14 -3.05
CA ARG A 258 -9.46 16.10 -2.28
C ARG A 258 -8.39 16.71 -1.37
N GLU A 259 -7.62 17.67 -1.87
CA GLU A 259 -6.71 18.47 -1.03
C GLU A 259 -7.48 19.12 0.11
N GLN A 260 -8.58 19.80 -0.20
CA GLN A 260 -9.36 20.51 0.80
C GLN A 260 -9.87 19.55 1.88
N PHE A 261 -10.37 18.39 1.48
CA PHE A 261 -10.77 17.35 2.42
C PHE A 261 -9.60 16.92 3.32
N LEU A 262 -8.45 16.54 2.76
CA LEU A 262 -7.27 16.11 3.52
C LEU A 262 -6.78 17.21 4.47
N ARG A 263 -6.75 18.46 4.02
CA ARG A 263 -6.37 19.61 4.84
C ARG A 263 -7.30 19.81 6.02
N THR A 264 -8.62 19.62 5.87
CA THR A 264 -9.55 19.68 7.02
C THR A 264 -9.31 18.57 8.04
N GLN A 265 -8.68 17.47 7.64
CA GLN A 265 -8.25 16.40 8.54
C GLN A 265 -6.84 16.64 9.14
N GLY A 266 -6.24 17.80 8.86
CA GLY A 266 -4.89 18.14 9.30
C GLY A 266 -3.78 17.41 8.53
N VAL A 267 -4.06 16.95 7.32
CA VAL A 267 -3.09 16.28 6.44
C VAL A 267 -2.61 17.27 5.39
N ALA A 268 -1.31 17.59 5.40
CA ALA A 268 -0.67 18.37 4.33
C ALA A 268 -0.37 17.48 3.12
N VAL A 269 -0.25 18.09 1.93
CA VAL A 269 0.00 17.35 0.68
C VAL A 269 1.24 17.90 -0.01
N LEU A 270 2.16 17.00 -0.33
CA LEU A 270 3.34 17.25 -1.15
C LEU A 270 3.23 16.46 -2.44
N VAL A 271 3.53 17.09 -3.58
CA VAL A 271 3.70 16.42 -4.86
C VAL A 271 5.19 16.44 -5.18
N LEU A 272 5.79 15.27 -5.37
CA LEU A 272 7.16 15.13 -5.88
C LEU A 272 7.07 14.48 -7.26
N ASP A 273 7.11 15.29 -8.30
CA ASP A 273 7.19 14.82 -9.67
C ASP A 273 8.65 14.81 -10.15
N GLY A 274 8.87 14.37 -11.39
CA GLY A 274 10.21 14.33 -11.97
C GLY A 274 10.88 15.70 -12.13
N GLU A 275 10.13 16.80 -11.95
CA GLU A 275 10.60 18.18 -12.11
C GLU A 275 10.93 18.84 -10.76
N GLY A 276 10.31 18.39 -9.67
CA GLY A 276 10.64 18.85 -8.33
C GLY A 276 9.58 18.49 -7.28
N GLY A 277 9.70 19.12 -6.13
CA GLY A 277 8.70 19.06 -5.07
C GLY A 277 7.81 20.29 -5.08
N HIS A 278 6.52 20.12 -4.81
CA HIS A 278 5.52 21.19 -4.74
C HIS A 278 4.60 21.00 -3.53
N ALA A 279 4.35 22.07 -2.78
CA ALA A 279 3.41 22.08 -1.67
C ALA A 279 2.02 22.37 -2.23
N VAL A 280 1.03 21.56 -1.85
CA VAL A 280 -0.34 21.75 -2.30
C VAL A 280 -1.19 22.29 -1.16
N GLY A 281 -1.77 23.47 -1.37
CA GLY A 281 -2.61 24.15 -0.38
C GLY A 281 -1.85 24.83 0.74
N ALA A 282 -2.58 25.62 1.54
CA ALA A 282 -1.98 26.51 2.54
C ALA A 282 -1.22 25.77 3.65
N LEU A 283 -1.73 24.61 4.08
CA LEU A 283 -1.12 23.83 5.17
C LEU A 283 0.25 23.27 4.76
N ALA A 284 0.37 22.77 3.53
CA ALA A 284 1.65 22.30 3.01
C ALA A 284 2.64 23.45 2.81
N HIS A 285 2.16 24.61 2.34
CA HIS A 285 3.03 25.80 2.19
C HIS A 285 3.56 26.30 3.53
N GLU A 286 2.73 26.28 4.57
CA GLU A 286 3.14 26.63 5.93
C GLU A 286 4.29 25.75 6.43
N TRP A 287 4.21 24.44 6.19
CA TRP A 287 5.18 23.48 6.74
C TRP A 287 6.40 23.26 5.86
N PHE A 288 6.24 23.36 4.54
CA PHE A 288 7.22 22.93 3.55
C PHE A 288 7.59 24.02 2.53
N GLY A 289 7.11 25.26 2.67
CA GLY A 289 7.41 26.33 1.72
C GLY A 289 8.92 26.53 1.47
N ALA A 290 9.77 26.29 2.48
CA ALA A 290 11.22 26.32 2.35
C ALA A 290 11.83 25.07 1.69
N LEU A 291 11.15 23.92 1.74
CA LEU A 291 11.58 22.62 1.18
C LEU A 291 11.54 22.60 -0.36
N ILE A 292 10.79 23.51 -0.96
CA ILE A 292 10.32 23.47 -2.36
C ILE A 292 10.94 24.61 -3.20
N GLY A 293 11.75 25.46 -2.58
CA GLY A 293 12.28 26.68 -3.17
C GLY A 293 13.70 26.62 -3.72
N ILE A 294 14.20 25.51 -4.27
CA ILE A 294 15.48 25.48 -5.03
C ILE A 294 15.38 24.47 -6.19
N GLY A 295 14.53 24.78 -7.18
CA GLY A 295 14.41 24.04 -8.44
C GLY A 295 14.35 24.92 -9.69
N ALA A 296 14.26 26.25 -9.52
CA ALA A 296 14.53 27.17 -10.62
C ALA A 296 16.06 27.26 -10.78
N SER A 297 16.61 26.39 -11.63
CA SER A 297 17.94 26.62 -12.19
C SER A 297 17.95 28.05 -12.75
N ALA A 298 18.68 28.94 -12.08
CA ALA A 298 19.09 30.20 -12.64
C ALA A 298 19.91 29.85 -13.89
N ALA A 299 19.28 29.94 -15.06
CA ALA A 299 20.01 30.13 -16.29
C ALA A 299 20.98 31.30 -16.03
N PRO A 300 22.29 31.12 -16.25
CA PRO A 300 23.22 32.22 -16.08
C PRO A 300 22.79 33.31 -17.06
N ASN A 301 22.40 34.44 -16.50
CA ASN A 301 22.21 35.67 -17.23
C ASN A 301 23.57 36.02 -17.86
N ARG A 302 23.79 35.59 -19.11
CA ARG A 302 24.91 36.08 -19.92
C ARG A 302 24.58 37.51 -20.30
N THR A 303 24.81 38.41 -19.37
CA THR A 303 25.25 39.76 -19.71
C THR A 303 26.75 39.68 -19.94
N ASP A 304 27.15 39.40 -21.18
CA ASP A 304 28.45 39.84 -21.69
C ASP A 304 28.16 40.88 -22.76
N GLY A 305 28.29 42.14 -22.35
CA GLY A 305 28.50 43.24 -23.27
C GLY A 305 29.97 43.28 -23.65
N ALA A 306 30.26 43.27 -24.95
CA ALA A 306 31.52 43.72 -25.51
C ALA A 306 31.32 44.01 -27.01
N GLU A 307 30.66 45.13 -27.32
CA GLU A 307 30.90 45.81 -28.60
C GLU A 307 31.10 47.29 -28.28
N ASP A 308 32.37 47.68 -28.16
CA ASP A 308 32.77 49.05 -28.34
C ASP A 308 34.05 49.11 -29.19
N SER A 309 34.04 50.06 -30.11
CA SER A 309 35.12 50.62 -30.92
C SER A 309 35.50 50.04 -32.31
N MET A 310 35.38 50.98 -33.27
CA MET A 310 36.07 51.16 -34.55
C MET A 310 35.54 50.32 -35.73
N ASP A 311 35.12 50.88 -36.88
CA ASP A 311 35.62 52.08 -37.53
C ASP A 311 34.60 52.76 -38.46
N ALA A 312 34.88 54.05 -38.67
CA ALA A 312 34.40 55.02 -39.64
C ALA A 312 33.64 54.52 -40.89
N LEU A 313 32.59 55.24 -41.30
CA LEU A 313 32.57 56.03 -42.56
C LEU A 313 31.18 56.60 -42.90
N TYR A 314 31.16 57.90 -43.25
CA TYR A 314 30.09 58.68 -43.91
C TYR A 314 28.77 58.91 -43.14
N SER A 315 28.09 60.05 -43.19
CA SER A 315 28.37 61.45 -43.51
C SER A 315 27.10 62.21 -43.13
N ARG A 316 27.27 63.44 -42.63
CA ARG A 316 26.37 64.61 -42.76
C ARG A 316 24.85 64.37 -42.92
N THR A 317 24.03 65.02 -42.09
CA THR A 317 23.38 66.32 -42.43
C THR A 317 22.35 66.74 -41.35
N VAL A 318 22.72 67.77 -40.56
CA VAL A 318 22.01 69.03 -40.26
C VAL A 318 20.53 69.05 -39.80
N ARG A 319 20.31 69.91 -38.76
CA ARG A 319 19.07 70.55 -38.22
C ARG A 319 18.21 69.65 -37.32
N GLY A 320 17.98 69.93 -36.04
CA GLY A 320 17.94 71.22 -35.34
C GLY A 320 16.58 71.89 -35.56
N VAL A 321 15.72 71.86 -34.53
CA VAL A 321 14.87 72.96 -34.02
C VAL A 321 13.82 72.36 -33.05
N ARG A 322 13.93 72.81 -31.80
CA ARG A 322 12.92 72.97 -30.72
C ARG A 322 11.90 71.87 -30.43
#